data_AF-A0A4R0G142-F1
#
_entry.id   AF-A0A4R0G142-F1
#
_cell.length_a   1.000
_cell.length_b   1.000
_cell.length_c   1.000
_cell.angle_alpha   90.00
_cell.angle_beta   90.00
_cell.angle_gamma   90.00
#
_symmetry.space_group_name_H-M   'P 1'
#
loop_
_entity.id
_entity.type
_entity.pdbx_description
1 polymer ?
#
loop_
_entity_poly.entity_id
_entity_poly.type
_entity_poly.pdbx_seq_one_letter_code
_entity_poly.pdbx_strand_id
1 'polypeptide(L)'
;MDDIQVMRFLARSLEHAASQHDWPKMQEVDAQIAGLLTSLKGQALSADKRDALAALQQTHTRVSQFCQVQSEALEKQIARTRRNQEGATAYALFSSEEDFGQ
;
A
#
# COMPACT_ATOMS: atom_id res chain seq x y z
N MET A 1 24.89 4.23 15.87
CA MET A 1 24.30 4.04 14.53
C MET A 1 23.88 5.42 14.06
N ASP A 2 24.28 5.85 12.87
CA ASP A 2 24.04 7.20 12.36
C ASP A 2 22.57 7.36 11.92
N ASP A 3 21.88 8.40 12.37
CA ASP A 3 20.46 8.66 12.08
C ASP A 3 20.18 8.68 10.57
N ILE A 4 21.15 9.14 9.76
CA ILE A 4 21.06 9.16 8.30
C ILE A 4 21.00 7.74 7.73
N GLN A 5 21.77 6.81 8.30
CA GLN A 5 21.73 5.40 7.88
C GLN A 5 20.42 4.74 8.27
N VAL A 6 19.88 5.07 9.46
CA VAL A 6 18.57 4.58 9.90
C VAL A 6 17.46 5.08 8.98
N MET A 7 17.44 6.38 8.63
CA MET A 7 16.47 6.94 7.68
C MET A 7 16.53 6.23 6.32
N ARG A 8 17.73 6.01 5.77
CA ARG A 8 17.92 5.32 4.49
C ARG A 8 17.47 3.85 4.55
N PHE A 9 17.73 3.16 5.66
CA PHE A 9 17.29 1.79 5.87
C PHE A 9 15.76 1.69 5.94
N LEU A 10 15.11 2.59 6.69
CA LEU A 10 13.66 2.65 6.80
C LEU A 10 13.00 2.96 5.45
N ALA A 11 13.56 3.89 4.66
CA ALA A 11 13.08 4.19 3.32
C ALA A 11 13.08 2.96 2.40
N ARG A 12 14.20 2.22 2.37
CA ARG A 12 14.32 0.99 1.56
C ARG A 12 13.42 -0.13 2.07
N SER A 13 13.28 -0.26 3.38
CA SER A 13 12.42 -1.28 3.99
C SER A 13 10.95 -1.02 3.66
N LEU A 14 10.52 0.24 3.65
CA LEU A 14 9.17 0.63 3.28
C LEU A 14 8.88 0.32 1.81
N GLU A 15 9.81 0.66 0.92
CA GLU A 15 9.71 0.38 -0.52
C GLU A 15 9.67 -1.13 -0.79
N HIS A 16 10.51 -1.90 -0.09
CA HIS A 16 10.52 -3.36 -0.21
C HIS A 16 9.21 -3.98 0.29
N ALA A 17 8.73 -3.60 1.48
CA ALA A 17 7.47 -4.09 2.02
C ALA A 17 6.29 -3.79 1.08
N ALA A 18 6.26 -2.59 0.49
CA ALA A 18 5.25 -2.21 -0.50
C ALA A 18 5.33 -3.06 -1.78
N SER A 19 6.53 -3.33 -2.29
CA SER A 19 6.73 -4.17 -3.48
C SER A 19 6.29 -5.63 -3.28
N GLN A 20 6.38 -6.13 -2.04
CA GLN A 20 6.00 -7.51 -1.68
C GLN A 20 4.54 -7.62 -1.20
N HIS A 21 3.79 -6.51 -1.19
CA HIS A 21 2.44 -6.43 -0.64
C HIS A 21 2.36 -6.88 0.84
N ASP A 22 3.46 -6.73 1.58
CA ASP A 22 3.56 -7.12 3.00
C ASP A 22 3.06 -5.96 3.88
N TRP A 23 1.74 -5.83 3.97
CA TRP A 23 1.07 -4.76 4.71
C TRP A 23 1.38 -4.73 6.21
N PRO A 24 1.45 -5.87 6.92
CA PRO A 24 1.90 -5.89 8.31
C PRO A 24 3.32 -5.32 8.47
N LYS A 25 4.25 -5.70 7.58
CA LYS A 25 5.61 -5.16 7.63
C LYS A 25 5.64 -3.67 7.30
N MET A 26 4.78 -3.22 6.40
CA MET A 26 4.65 -1.80 6.05
C MET A 26 4.22 -0.97 7.27
N GLN A 27 3.25 -1.45 8.07
CA GLN A 27 2.83 -0.79 9.32
C GLN A 27 3.94 -0.76 10.37
N GLU A 28 4.71 -1.85 10.51
CA GLU A 28 5.83 -1.91 11.44
C GLU A 28 6.92 -0.88 11.08
N VAL A 29 7.26 -0.78 9.78
CA VAL A 29 8.24 0.20 9.29
C VAL A 29 7.73 1.63 9.46
N ASP A 30 6.44 1.88 9.21
CA ASP A 30 5.82 3.19 9.42
C ASP A 30 5.85 3.63 10.89
N ALA A 31 5.58 2.71 11.82
CA ALA A 31 5.70 2.97 13.26
C ALA A 31 7.16 3.30 13.67
N GLN A 32 8.15 2.62 13.08
CA GLN A 32 9.56 2.92 13.30
C GLN A 32 9.95 4.31 12.75
N ILE A 33 9.43 4.69 11.58
CA ILE A 33 9.59 6.03 11.02
C ILE A 33 8.98 7.07 11.96
N ALA A 34 7.75 6.87 12.43
CA ALA A 34 7.08 7.78 13.37
C ALA A 34 7.87 7.95 14.68
N GLY A 35 8.43 6.86 15.21
CA GLY A 35 9.30 6.89 16.39
C GLY A 35 10.58 7.71 16.17
N LEU A 36 11.22 7.54 15.01
CA LEU A 36 12.41 8.32 14.62
C LEU A 36 12.08 9.80 14.44
N LEU A 37 10.97 10.13 13.76
CA LEU A 37 10.54 11.52 13.57
C LEU A 37 10.25 12.20 14.91
N THR A 38 9.65 11.46 15.84
CA THR A 38 9.35 11.95 17.20
C THR A 38 10.63 12.20 17.99
N SER A 39 11.63 11.32 17.91
CA SER A 39 12.90 11.51 18.62
C SER A 39 13.72 12.68 18.07
N LEU A 40 13.60 12.98 16.78
CA LEU A 40 14.26 14.11 16.12
C LEU A 40 13.54 15.45 16.35
N LYS A 41 12.30 15.43 16.83
CA LYS A 41 11.51 16.63 17.10
C LYS A 41 12.19 17.49 18.15
N GLY A 42 12.48 18.75 17.80
CA GLY A 42 13.13 19.71 18.69
C GLY A 42 14.66 19.64 18.70
N GLN A 43 15.27 18.75 17.92
CA GLN A 43 16.73 18.74 17.73
C GLN A 43 17.14 19.67 16.59
N ALA A 44 18.31 20.33 16.74
CA ALA A 44 18.93 21.06 15.64
C ALA A 44 19.46 20.06 14.60
N LEU A 45 18.71 19.87 13.52
CA LEU A 45 19.11 18.99 12.42
C LEU A 45 20.19 19.68 11.57
N SER A 46 21.30 18.96 11.33
CA SER A 46 22.29 19.33 10.31
C SER A 46 21.68 19.27 8.90
N ALA A 47 22.33 19.93 7.93
CA ALA A 47 21.90 19.91 6.53
C ALA A 47 21.74 18.48 6.00
N ASP A 48 22.74 17.62 6.24
CA ASP A 48 22.72 16.22 5.78
C ASP A 48 21.55 15.41 6.35
N LYS A 49 21.16 15.67 7.61
CA LYS A 49 19.99 15.02 8.23
C LYS A 49 18.68 15.51 7.63
N ARG A 50 18.59 16.79 7.26
CA ARG A 50 17.40 17.33 6.57
C ARG A 50 17.27 16.75 5.17
N ASP A 51 18.37 16.58 4.45
CA ASP A 51 18.36 15.98 3.12
C ASP A 51 17.95 14.50 3.18
N ALA A 52 18.46 13.75 4.16
CA ALA A 52 18.05 12.36 4.39
C ALA A 52 16.55 12.25 4.75
N LEU A 53 16.05 13.20 5.55
CA LEU A 53 14.64 13.27 5.91
C LEU A 53 13.74 13.60 4.72
N ALA A 54 14.15 14.54 3.87
CA ALA A 54 13.44 14.89 2.64
C ALA A 54 13.38 13.70 1.67
N ALA A 55 14.48 12.95 1.53
CA ALA A 55 14.51 11.73 0.74
C ALA A 55 13.54 10.65 1.29
N LEU A 56 13.52 10.45 2.62
CA LEU A 56 12.59 9.54 3.27
C LEU A 56 11.13 9.93 3.01
N GLN A 57 10.80 11.22 3.13
CA GLN A 57 9.45 11.74 2.86
C GLN A 57 9.02 11.52 1.41
N GLN A 58 9.94 11.72 0.46
CA GLN A 58 9.67 11.48 -0.95
C GLN A 58 9.40 9.99 -1.24
N THR A 59 10.18 9.08 -0.64
CA THR A 59 9.95 7.64 -0.76
C THR A 59 8.60 7.24 -0.15
N HIS A 60 8.26 7.75 1.03
CA HIS A 60 6.97 7.47 1.68
C HIS A 60 5.79 7.91 0.80
N THR A 61 5.89 9.10 0.20
CA THR A 61 4.86 9.62 -0.72
C THR A 61 4.69 8.71 -1.95
N ARG A 62 5.80 8.25 -2.56
CA ARG A 62 5.75 7.32 -3.70
C ARG A 62 5.13 5.98 -3.33
N VAL A 63 5.50 5.42 -2.18
CA VAL A 63 4.92 4.17 -1.67
C VAL A 63 3.41 4.34 -1.43
N SER A 64 2.98 5.44 -0.81
CA SER A 64 1.56 5.72 -0.61
C SER A 64 0.79 5.79 -1.94
N GLN A 65 1.36 6.45 -2.96
CA GLN A 65 0.76 6.49 -4.30
C GLN A 65 0.69 5.11 -4.95
N PHE A 66 1.75 4.30 -4.82
CA PHE A 66 1.78 2.93 -5.32
C PHE A 66 0.68 2.07 -4.66
N CYS A 67 0.55 2.12 -3.34
CA CYS A 67 -0.49 1.39 -2.62
C CYS A 67 -1.90 1.83 -3.04
N GLN A 68 -2.12 3.14 -3.26
CA GLN A 68 -3.39 3.67 -3.72
C GLN A 68 -3.78 3.11 -5.09
N VAL A 69 -2.85 3.15 -6.06
CA VAL A 69 -3.08 2.62 -7.41
C VAL A 69 -3.38 1.11 -7.38
N GLN A 70 -2.64 0.35 -6.57
CA GLN A 70 -2.87 -1.09 -6.42
C GLN A 70 -4.23 -1.40 -5.78
N SER A 71 -4.65 -0.62 -4.78
CA SER A 71 -5.97 -0.74 -4.16
C SER A 71 -7.09 -0.49 -5.15
N GLU A 72 -6.98 0.57 -5.97
CA GLU A 72 -7.97 0.89 -7.00
C GLU A 72 -8.05 -0.19 -8.10
N ALA A 73 -6.90 -0.78 -8.46
CA ALA A 73 -6.86 -1.90 -9.41
C ALA A 73 -7.57 -3.13 -8.86
N LEU A 74 -7.33 -3.46 -7.58
CA LEU A 74 -7.98 -4.59 -6.90
C LEU A 74 -9.49 -4.37 -6.78
N GLU A 75 -9.93 -3.17 -6.39
CA GLU A 75 -11.35 -2.83 -6.28
C GLU A 75 -12.07 -2.99 -7.62
N LYS A 76 -11.46 -2.53 -8.72
CA LYS A 76 -11.97 -2.74 -10.08
C LYS A 76 -12.08 -4.23 -10.43
N GLN A 77 -11.12 -5.05 -10.03
CA GLN A 77 -11.14 -6.49 -10.27
C GLN A 77 -12.24 -7.20 -9.47
N ILE A 78 -12.44 -6.83 -8.21
CA ILE A 78 -13.53 -7.36 -7.37
C ILE A 78 -14.88 -6.97 -7.98
N ALA A 79 -15.06 -5.71 -8.38
CA ALA A 79 -16.30 -5.24 -9.01
C ALA A 79 -16.58 -5.92 -10.37
N ARG A 80 -15.55 -6.32 -11.12
CA ARG A 80 -15.70 -7.13 -12.35
C ARG A 80 -16.10 -8.56 -12.03
N THR A 81 -15.45 -9.19 -11.05
CA THR A 81 -15.75 -10.57 -10.65
C THR A 81 -17.18 -10.71 -10.13
N ARG A 82 -17.63 -9.75 -9.30
CA ARG A 82 -19.00 -9.70 -8.80
C ARG A 82 -20.03 -9.57 -9.94
N ARG A 83 -19.81 -8.66 -10.89
CA ARG A 83 -20.69 -8.50 -12.06
C ARG A 83 -20.73 -9.74 -12.95
N ASN A 84 -19.60 -10.40 -13.15
CA ASN A 84 -19.55 -11.64 -13.93
C ASN A 84 -20.30 -12.78 -13.23
N GLN A 85 -20.22 -12.88 -11.89
CA GLN A 85 -21.01 -13.84 -11.12
C GLN A 85 -22.51 -13.53 -11.20
N GLU A 86 -22.92 -12.28 -11.00
CA GLU A 86 -24.32 -11.86 -11.13
C GLU A 86 -24.87 -12.14 -12.54
N GLY A 87 -24.09 -11.86 -13.59
CA GLY A 87 -24.45 -12.18 -14.98
C GLY A 87 -24.55 -13.68 -15.25
N ALA A 88 -23.58 -14.47 -14.81
CA ALA A 88 -23.60 -15.92 -14.96
C ALA A 88 -24.80 -16.57 -14.22
N THR A 89 -25.15 -16.04 -13.05
CA THR A 89 -26.32 -16.50 -12.28
C THR A 89 -27.62 -16.14 -12.97
N ALA A 90 -27.72 -14.97 -13.62
CA ALA A 90 -28.89 -14.57 -14.39
C ALA A 90 -29.14 -15.49 -15.60
N TYR A 91 -28.09 -15.88 -16.33
CA TYR A 91 -28.23 -16.87 -17.42
C TYR A 91 -28.57 -18.27 -16.90
N ALA A 92 -28.04 -18.69 -15.75
CA ALA A 92 -28.37 -19.97 -15.13
C ALA A 92 -29.84 -20.05 -14.67
N LEU A 93 -30.39 -18.94 -14.15
CA LEU A 93 -31.80 -18.88 -13.75
C LEU A 93 -32.74 -18.93 -14.96
N PHE A 94 -32.41 -18.21 -16.03
CA PHE A 94 -33.22 -18.18 -17.24
C PHE A 94 -33.22 -19.53 -17.99
N SER A 95 -32.04 -20.17 -18.09
CA SER A 95 -31.91 -21.50 -18.71
C SER A 95 -32.59 -22.63 -17.92
N SER A 96 -32.83 -22.46 -16.62
CA SER A 96 -33.59 -23.43 -15.82
C SER A 96 -35.09 -23.21 -15.87
N GLU A 97 -35.58 -21.99 -16.14
CA GLU A 97 -37.01 -21.71 -16.37
C GLU A 97 -37.50 -22.18 -17.75
N GLU A 98 -36.64 -22.18 -18.78
CA GLU A 98 -36.99 -22.71 -20.12
C GLU A 98 -37.09 -24.25 -20.16
N ASP A 99 -36.45 -24.97 -19.23
CA ASP A 99 -36.42 -26.44 -19.21
C ASP A 99 -37.62 -27.07 -18.44
N PHE A 100 -38.34 -26.28 -17.63
CA PHE A 100 -39.54 -26.72 -16.89
C PHE A 100 -40.86 -26.50 -17.65
N GLY A 101 -40.80 -26.09 -18.92
CA GLY A 101 -41.96 -25.73 -19.76
C GLY A 101 -42.44 -26.77 -20.78
N GLN A 102 -42.04 -28.05 -20.69
CA GLN A 102 -42.54 -29.13 -21.56
C GLN A 102 -43.54 -30.06 -20.85
#